data_AF-W5LZ35-F1
#
_entry.id   AF-W5LZ35-F1
#
_cell.length_a   1.000
_cell.length_b   1.000
_cell.length_c   1.000
_cell.angle_alpha   90.00
_cell.angle_beta   90.00
_cell.angle_gamma   90.00
#
_symmetry.space_group_name_H-M   'P 1'
#
loop_
_entity.id
_entity.type
_entity.pdbx_description
1 polymer ?
#
loop_
_entity_poly.entity_id
_entity_poly.type
_entity_poly.pdbx_seq_one_letter_code
_entity_poly.pdbx_strand_id
1 'polypeptide(L)'
;MVCKKIPVNFVLLRNLIDRLGRQSLWVKARSLYKCALHLGCYPPVKENTYCRLLSVPCSLTEIEMTLAFEMFMVSNANSIQNPSTCTHALQIVLKRKEEDGSISECDYHAAVSRLVSAAQITRPKLVIKYATVNVCGEQVFTLDPLSALKWLSQNMEWAGKAWLVS
;
A
#
# COMPACT_ATOMS: atom_id res chain seq x y z
N MET A 1 -4.68 32.53 20.49
CA MET A 1 -5.19 32.24 19.13
C MET A 1 -5.89 30.88 19.15
N VAL A 2 -7.21 30.86 19.06
CA VAL A 2 -7.97 29.61 18.97
C VAL A 2 -7.85 29.12 17.54
N CYS A 3 -6.88 28.24 17.27
CA CYS A 3 -6.82 27.54 15.99
C CYS A 3 -8.05 26.61 15.96
N LYS A 4 -9.11 27.05 15.26
CA LYS A 4 -10.27 26.20 14.99
C LYS A 4 -9.73 24.97 14.28
N LYS A 5 -9.73 23.82 14.96
CA LYS A 5 -9.35 22.53 14.37
C LYS A 5 -10.38 22.21 13.27
N ILE A 6 -10.11 22.68 12.05
CA ILE A 6 -10.93 22.33 10.89
C ILE A 6 -10.79 20.82 10.73
N PRO A 7 -11.90 20.05 10.78
CA PRO A 7 -11.84 18.61 10.61
C PRO A 7 -11.29 18.32 9.21
N VAL A 8 -10.27 17.47 9.14
CA VAL A 8 -9.70 17.06 7.86
C VAL A 8 -10.73 16.21 7.13
N ASN A 9 -11.14 16.65 5.94
CA ASN A 9 -12.01 15.86 5.08
C ASN A 9 -11.17 14.79 4.36
N PHE A 10 -11.29 13.53 4.79
CA PHE A 10 -10.54 12.42 4.24
C PHE A 10 -10.84 12.15 2.75
N VAL A 11 -12.07 12.37 2.29
CA VAL A 11 -12.41 12.21 0.87
C VAL A 11 -11.62 13.20 0.01
N LEU A 12 -11.57 14.47 0.43
CA LEU A 12 -10.79 15.48 -0.30
C LEU A 12 -9.29 15.20 -0.24
N LEU A 13 -8.77 14.73 0.90
CA LEU A 13 -7.37 14.38 1.06
C LEU A 13 -6.96 13.23 0.14
N ARG A 14 -7.75 12.16 0.10
CA ARG A 14 -7.53 11.00 -0.79
C ARG A 14 -7.58 11.40 -2.27
N ASN A 15 -8.57 12.22 -2.65
CA ASN A 15 -8.67 12.75 -4.01
C ASN A 15 -7.45 13.60 -4.42
N LEU A 16 -6.90 14.38 -3.49
CA LEU A 16 -5.70 15.16 -3.73
C LEU A 16 -4.46 14.25 -3.92
N ILE A 17 -4.30 13.23 -3.09
CA ILE A 17 -3.22 12.24 -3.20
C ILE A 17 -3.28 11.54 -4.57
N ASP A 18 -4.46 11.07 -4.98
CA ASP A 18 -4.65 10.42 -6.28
C ASP A 18 -4.27 11.34 -7.44
N ARG A 19 -4.76 12.59 -7.43
CA ARG A 19 -4.45 13.58 -8.48
C ARG A 19 -2.95 13.87 -8.57
N LEU A 20 -2.28 14.05 -7.44
CA LEU A 20 -0.84 14.30 -7.40
C LEU A 20 -0.03 13.11 -7.95
N GLY A 21 -0.41 11.88 -7.60
CA GLY A 21 0.24 10.69 -8.14
C GLY A 21 0.04 10.55 -9.65
N ARG A 22 -1.18 10.79 -10.16
CA ARG A 22 -1.45 10.81 -11.61
C ARG A 22 -0.63 11.86 -12.36
N GLN A 23 -0.36 12.99 -11.74
CA GLN A 23 0.51 14.05 -12.27
C GLN A 23 2.01 13.77 -12.04
N SER A 24 2.38 12.59 -11.53
CA SER A 24 3.76 12.20 -11.18
C SER A 24 4.44 13.11 -10.14
N LEU A 25 3.65 13.83 -9.32
CA LEU A 25 4.14 14.65 -8.22
C LEU A 25 4.36 13.80 -6.95
N TRP A 26 5.17 12.75 -7.09
CA TRP A 26 5.30 11.67 -6.11
C TRP A 26 5.79 12.13 -4.73
N VAL A 27 6.72 13.10 -4.67
CA VAL A 27 7.20 13.64 -3.39
C VAL A 27 6.05 14.22 -2.57
N LYS A 28 5.17 15.01 -3.21
CA LYS A 28 3.99 15.59 -2.56
C LYS A 28 2.96 14.50 -2.21
N ALA A 29 2.68 13.58 -3.13
CA ALA A 29 1.75 12.49 -2.90
C ALA A 29 2.16 11.62 -1.70
N ARG A 30 3.45 11.25 -1.60
CA ARG A 30 4.01 10.51 -0.46
C ARG A 30 3.87 11.27 0.85
N SER A 31 4.21 12.56 0.87
CA SER A 31 4.10 13.38 2.08
C SER A 31 2.66 13.47 2.59
N LEU A 32 1.70 13.65 1.69
CA LEU A 32 0.27 13.71 2.05
C LEU A 32 -0.27 12.35 2.45
N TYR A 33 0.13 11.27 1.78
CA TYR A 33 -0.25 9.91 2.14
C TYR A 33 0.28 9.53 3.52
N LYS A 34 1.54 9.87 3.83
CA LYS A 34 2.11 9.71 5.16
C LYS A 34 1.34 10.51 6.21
N CYS A 35 0.97 11.77 5.92
CA CYS A 35 0.13 12.56 6.82
C CYS A 35 -1.26 11.92 7.03
N ALA A 36 -1.89 11.45 5.96
CA ALA A 36 -3.18 10.78 5.98
C ALA A 36 -3.16 9.50 6.85
N LEU A 37 -2.09 8.71 6.79
CA LEU A 37 -1.89 7.55 7.66
C LEU A 37 -1.88 7.94 9.15
N HIS A 38 -1.13 8.98 9.54
CA HIS A 38 -1.08 9.45 10.93
C HIS A 38 -2.41 10.01 11.43
N LEU A 39 -3.22 10.57 10.51
CA LEU A 39 -4.55 11.09 10.82
C LEU A 39 -5.62 10.00 10.90
N GLY A 40 -5.28 8.72 10.64
CA GLY A 40 -6.24 7.62 10.64
C GLY A 40 -7.14 7.56 9.40
N CYS A 41 -6.72 8.16 8.28
CA CYS A 41 -7.46 8.15 7.01
C CYS A 41 -7.53 6.74 6.37
N TYR A 42 -6.60 5.86 6.73
CA TYR A 42 -6.53 4.49 6.25
C TYR A 42 -6.57 3.53 7.42
N PRO A 43 -7.03 2.28 7.22
CA PRO A 43 -7.02 1.29 8.28
C PRO A 43 -5.61 1.15 8.84
N PRO A 44 -5.46 1.05 10.17
CA PRO A 44 -4.16 0.83 10.76
C PRO A 44 -3.59 -0.45 10.17
N VAL A 45 -2.41 -0.34 9.57
CA VAL A 45 -1.60 -1.52 9.26
C VAL A 45 -1.30 -2.12 10.63
N LYS A 46 -1.99 -3.21 10.99
CA LYS A 46 -1.78 -3.85 12.29
C LYS A 46 -0.28 -4.02 12.49
N GLU A 47 0.26 -3.33 13.49
CA GLU A 47 1.65 -3.43 13.92
C GLU A 47 1.86 -4.83 14.50
N ASN A 48 1.93 -5.82 13.61
CA ASN A 48 2.62 -7.04 13.95
C ASN A 48 4.07 -6.78 13.57
N THR A 49 4.96 -6.85 14.54
CA THR A 49 6.41 -6.71 14.37
C THR A 49 7.01 -7.76 13.42
N TYR A 50 6.17 -8.66 12.89
CA TYR A 50 6.46 -9.64 11.84
C TYR A 50 5.52 -9.54 10.62
N CYS A 51 4.78 -8.42 10.42
CA CYS A 51 3.73 -8.29 9.40
C CYS A 51 4.29 -8.29 7.97
N ARG A 52 4.51 -9.49 7.45
CA ARG A 52 4.70 -9.81 6.03
C ARG A 52 3.39 -9.73 5.24
N LEU A 53 2.40 -9.01 5.76
CA LEU A 53 1.05 -8.96 5.25
C LEU A 53 0.62 -7.52 5.06
N LEU A 54 0.45 -7.10 3.81
CA LEU A 54 -0.16 -5.83 3.47
C LEU A 54 -1.68 -6.02 3.32
N SER A 55 -2.48 -5.42 4.19
CA SER A 55 -3.93 -5.36 4.01
C SER A 55 -4.30 -4.12 3.20
N VAL A 56 -4.92 -4.30 2.04
CA VAL A 56 -5.28 -3.24 1.10
C VAL A 56 -6.80 -3.16 0.99
N PRO A 57 -7.45 -2.07 1.44
CA PRO A 57 -8.87 -1.84 1.17
C PRO A 57 -9.14 -1.74 -0.33
N CYS A 58 -10.20 -2.40 -0.81
CA CYS A 58 -10.59 -2.33 -2.21
C CYS A 58 -11.06 -0.93 -2.65
N SER A 59 -11.36 -0.01 -1.73
CA SER A 59 -11.64 1.39 -2.05
C SER A 59 -10.41 2.21 -2.44
N LEU A 60 -9.19 1.72 -2.18
CA LEU A 60 -7.98 2.48 -2.47
C LEU A 60 -7.77 2.67 -3.97
N THR A 61 -7.43 3.89 -4.40
CA THR A 61 -7.08 4.12 -5.80
C THR A 61 -5.78 3.42 -6.17
N GLU A 62 -5.52 3.28 -7.46
CA GLU A 62 -4.28 2.69 -7.98
C GLU A 62 -3.03 3.41 -7.41
N ILE A 63 -3.09 4.74 -7.30
CA ILE A 63 -2.02 5.55 -6.71
C ILE A 63 -1.84 5.25 -5.23
N GLU A 64 -2.94 5.19 -4.47
CA GLU A 64 -2.89 4.87 -3.03
C GLU A 64 -2.32 3.46 -2.79
N MET A 65 -2.70 2.49 -3.64
CA MET A 65 -2.15 1.12 -3.61
C MET A 65 -0.65 1.11 -3.95
N THR A 66 -0.19 1.90 -4.93
CA THR A 66 1.24 2.03 -5.25
C THR A 66 2.00 2.59 -4.05
N LEU A 67 1.51 3.65 -3.40
CA LEU A 67 2.14 4.23 -2.21
C LEU A 67 2.18 3.22 -1.05
N ALA A 68 1.12 2.44 -0.87
CA ALA A 68 1.09 1.35 0.10
C ALA A 68 2.15 0.27 -0.18
N PHE A 69 2.39 -0.09 -1.46
CA PHE A 69 3.47 -0.99 -1.83
C PHE A 69 4.84 -0.42 -1.52
N GLU A 70 5.12 0.84 -1.86
CA GLU A 70 6.40 1.47 -1.56
C GLU A 70 6.70 1.46 -0.05
N MET A 71 5.70 1.83 0.76
CA MET A 71 5.81 1.78 2.22
C MET A 71 6.04 0.36 2.72
N PHE A 72 5.24 -0.62 2.26
CA PHE A 72 5.35 -2.02 2.67
C PHE A 72 6.71 -2.63 2.35
N MET A 73 7.27 -2.29 1.18
CA MET A 73 8.59 -2.70 0.74
C MET A 73 9.69 -2.18 1.68
N VAL A 74 9.64 -0.88 2.03
CA VAL A 74 10.62 -0.27 2.93
C VAL A 74 10.50 -0.82 4.35
N SER A 75 9.28 -1.00 4.86
CA SER A 75 9.06 -1.60 6.20
C SER A 75 9.57 -3.05 6.30
N ASN A 76 9.65 -3.77 5.18
CA ASN A 76 10.15 -5.15 5.12
C ASN A 76 11.56 -5.27 4.52
N ALA A 77 12.31 -4.16 4.37
CA ALA A 77 13.58 -4.14 3.65
C ALA A 77 14.60 -5.17 4.18
N ASN A 78 14.73 -5.26 5.52
CA ASN A 78 15.63 -6.22 6.16
C ASN A 78 15.30 -7.68 5.81
N SER A 79 14.01 -8.02 5.79
CA SER A 79 13.51 -9.36 5.45
C SER A 79 13.72 -9.71 3.98
N ILE A 80 13.63 -8.72 3.09
CA ILE A 80 13.79 -8.91 1.64
C ILE A 80 15.27 -9.05 1.28
N GLN A 81 16.15 -8.27 1.91
CA GLN A 81 17.60 -8.29 1.66
C GLN A 81 18.28 -9.51 2.28
N ASN A 82 17.71 -10.10 3.34
CA ASN A 82 18.26 -11.27 4.03
C ASN A 82 17.29 -12.47 4.02
N PRO A 83 17.06 -13.15 2.87
CA PRO A 83 16.12 -14.26 2.77
C PRO A 83 16.44 -15.42 3.71
N SER A 84 17.72 -15.61 4.04
CA SER A 84 18.23 -16.66 4.94
C SER A 84 17.67 -16.57 6.37
N THR A 85 17.16 -15.40 6.76
CA THR A 85 16.53 -15.17 8.06
C THR A 85 15.02 -15.42 8.05
N CYS A 86 14.46 -15.81 6.90
CA CYS A 86 13.08 -15.47 6.56
C CYS A 86 12.36 -16.53 5.69
N THR A 87 11.58 -17.43 6.31
CA THR A 87 10.92 -18.57 5.63
C THR A 87 9.56 -18.29 4.99
N HIS A 88 8.81 -17.29 5.46
CA HIS A 88 7.46 -16.96 4.98
C HIS A 88 7.45 -15.87 3.91
N ALA A 89 6.65 -16.06 2.87
CA ALA A 89 6.48 -15.12 1.75
C ALA A 89 5.79 -13.81 2.17
N LEU A 90 6.09 -12.73 1.45
CA LEU A 90 5.37 -11.46 1.56
C LEU A 90 4.00 -11.60 0.87
N GLN A 91 2.94 -11.31 1.62
CA GLN A 91 1.56 -11.46 1.20
C GLN A 91 0.85 -10.11 1.16
N ILE A 92 -0.11 -9.99 0.23
CA ILE A 92 -0.99 -8.84 0.07
C ILE A 92 -2.42 -9.37 0.09
N VAL A 93 -3.28 -8.81 0.94
CA VAL A 93 -4.68 -9.20 1.05
C VAL A 93 -5.55 -8.03 0.63
N LEU A 94 -6.35 -8.22 -0.42
CA LEU A 94 -7.32 -7.24 -0.88
C LEU A 94 -8.61 -7.36 -0.07
N LYS A 95 -8.80 -6.45 0.89
CA LYS A 95 -9.95 -6.44 1.81
C LYS A 95 -11.25 -6.11 1.08
N ARG A 96 -12.28 -6.93 1.30
CA ARG A 96 -13.63 -6.78 0.72
C ARG A 96 -14.54 -5.82 1.48
N LYS A 97 -14.32 -5.67 2.78
CA LYS A 97 -15.26 -4.96 3.67
C LYS A 97 -14.67 -3.64 4.11
N GLU A 98 -15.38 -2.55 3.85
CA GLU A 98 -15.26 -1.30 4.62
C GLU A 98 -16.35 -1.31 5.70
N GLU A 99 -16.19 -0.48 6.74
CA GLU A 99 -17.08 -0.49 7.91
C GLU A 99 -18.57 -0.24 7.55
N ASP A 100 -18.88 0.28 6.34
CA ASP A 100 -20.19 0.87 6.02
C ASP A 100 -20.93 0.32 4.77
N GLY A 101 -20.57 -0.82 4.16
CA GLY A 101 -21.38 -1.33 3.05
C GLY A 101 -21.00 -2.67 2.41
N SER A 102 -21.93 -3.24 1.64
CA SER A 102 -21.69 -4.39 0.76
C SER A 102 -21.14 -3.91 -0.58
N ILE A 103 -19.97 -4.41 -0.96
CA ILE A 103 -19.33 -4.10 -2.25
C ILE A 103 -19.78 -5.13 -3.29
N SER A 104 -20.10 -4.68 -4.51
CA SER A 104 -20.50 -5.59 -5.58
C SER A 104 -19.30 -6.45 -6.04
N GLU A 105 -19.56 -7.66 -6.53
CA GLU A 105 -18.48 -8.52 -7.07
C GLU A 105 -17.75 -7.84 -8.25
N CYS A 106 -18.47 -7.06 -9.07
CA CYS A 106 -17.89 -6.30 -10.16
C CYS A 106 -16.88 -5.25 -9.66
N ASP A 107 -17.23 -4.49 -8.62
CA ASP A 107 -16.35 -3.46 -8.04
C ASP A 107 -15.13 -4.08 -7.37
N TYR A 108 -15.32 -5.23 -6.72
CA TYR A 108 -14.23 -5.98 -6.12
C TYR A 108 -13.27 -6.53 -7.18
N HIS A 109 -13.79 -7.07 -8.28
CA HIS A 109 -12.96 -7.50 -9.40
C HIS A 109 -12.21 -6.32 -10.05
N ALA A 110 -12.85 -5.15 -10.18
CA ALA A 110 -12.18 -3.93 -10.63
C ALA A 110 -11.06 -3.49 -9.66
N ALA A 111 -11.23 -3.71 -8.35
CA ALA A 111 -10.19 -3.47 -7.34
C ALA A 111 -8.99 -4.41 -7.48
N VAL A 112 -9.21 -5.66 -7.88
CA VAL A 112 -8.13 -6.60 -8.21
C VAL A 112 -7.31 -6.09 -9.39
N SER A 113 -7.97 -5.67 -10.46
CA SER A 113 -7.28 -5.09 -11.62
C SER A 113 -6.48 -3.84 -11.23
N ARG A 114 -7.05 -2.96 -10.39
CA ARG A 114 -6.32 -1.79 -9.85
C ARG A 114 -5.09 -2.20 -9.04
N LEU A 115 -5.20 -3.22 -8.20
CA LEU A 115 -4.08 -3.71 -7.39
C LEU A 115 -2.92 -4.21 -8.26
N VAL A 116 -3.23 -4.96 -9.32
CA VAL A 116 -2.23 -5.45 -10.28
C VAL A 116 -1.59 -4.29 -11.03
N SER A 117 -2.37 -3.33 -11.53
CA SER A 117 -1.84 -2.15 -12.22
C SER A 117 -0.99 -1.27 -11.31
N ALA A 118 -1.38 -1.09 -10.04
CA ALA A 118 -0.61 -0.36 -9.04
C ALA A 118 0.80 -0.95 -8.82
N ALA A 119 0.94 -2.28 -8.90
CA ALA A 119 2.24 -2.95 -8.83
C ALA A 119 3.10 -2.63 -10.07
N GLN A 120 2.47 -2.40 -11.23
CA GLN A 120 3.15 -2.04 -12.47
C GLN A 120 3.52 -0.56 -12.58
N ILE A 121 2.90 0.34 -11.79
CA ILE A 121 3.30 1.76 -11.70
C ILE A 121 4.68 1.91 -11.08
N THR A 122 5.01 1.06 -10.10
CA THR A 122 6.30 1.09 -9.42
C THR A 122 7.45 0.94 -10.44
N ARG A 123 8.58 1.58 -10.14
CA ARG A 123 9.79 1.49 -10.97
C ARG A 123 10.97 1.09 -10.10
N PRO A 124 11.59 -0.09 -10.30
CA PRO A 124 11.16 -1.24 -11.13
C PRO A 124 9.75 -1.76 -10.86
N LYS A 125 9.14 -2.47 -11.80
CA LYS A 125 7.79 -3.03 -11.59
C LYS A 125 7.83 -4.17 -10.56
N LEU A 126 6.85 -4.20 -9.67
CA LEU A 126 6.63 -5.32 -8.76
C LEU A 126 5.82 -6.41 -9.45
N VAL A 127 6.10 -7.67 -9.11
CA VAL A 127 5.36 -8.83 -9.60
C VAL A 127 4.59 -9.42 -8.44
N ILE A 128 3.26 -9.36 -8.51
CA ILE A 128 2.37 -10.01 -7.55
C ILE A 128 1.69 -11.21 -8.23
N LYS A 129 1.57 -12.32 -7.51
CA LYS A 129 0.97 -13.56 -8.00
C LYS A 129 -0.26 -13.86 -7.15
N TYR A 130 -1.36 -14.22 -7.79
CA TYR A 130 -2.52 -14.72 -7.05
C TYR A 130 -2.14 -16.01 -6.33
N ALA A 131 -2.48 -16.11 -5.04
CA ALA A 131 -2.12 -17.23 -4.19
C ALA A 131 -3.35 -18.04 -3.80
N THR A 132 -4.35 -17.42 -3.17
CA THR A 132 -5.55 -18.09 -2.68
C THR A 132 -6.68 -17.10 -2.35
N VAL A 133 -7.84 -17.62 -1.99
CA VAL A 133 -8.90 -16.87 -1.30
C VAL A 133 -8.88 -17.26 0.19
N ASN A 134 -8.93 -16.28 1.09
CA ASN A 134 -9.01 -16.57 2.53
C ASN A 134 -10.43 -16.95 2.97
N VAL A 135 -10.58 -17.33 4.24
CA VAL A 135 -11.88 -17.71 4.84
C VAL A 135 -12.94 -16.60 4.79
N CYS A 136 -12.53 -15.35 4.61
CA CYS A 136 -13.40 -14.19 4.46
C CYS A 136 -13.75 -13.89 2.99
N GLY A 137 -13.37 -14.76 2.05
CA GLY A 137 -13.58 -14.54 0.62
C GLY A 137 -12.60 -13.54 -0.02
N GLU A 138 -11.61 -13.04 0.70
CA GLU A 138 -10.69 -12.02 0.23
C GLU A 138 -9.54 -12.65 -0.58
N GLN A 139 -9.19 -12.02 -1.71
CA GLN A 139 -8.08 -12.46 -2.55
C GLN A 139 -6.73 -12.15 -1.88
N VAL A 140 -5.89 -13.18 -1.84
CA VAL A 140 -4.55 -13.15 -1.30
C VAL A 140 -3.55 -13.29 -2.44
N PHE A 141 -2.59 -12.39 -2.47
CA PHE A 141 -1.49 -12.36 -3.43
C PHE A 141 -0.16 -12.57 -2.70
N THR A 142 0.81 -13.14 -3.40
CA THR A 142 2.20 -13.22 -2.96
C THR A 142 3.04 -12.28 -3.80
N LEU A 143 3.92 -11.53 -3.13
CA LEU A 143 4.89 -10.66 -3.81
C LEU A 143 6.11 -11.50 -4.21
N ASP A 144 6.52 -11.40 -5.46
CA ASP A 144 7.68 -12.10 -5.98
C ASP A 144 8.98 -11.55 -5.33
N PRO A 145 9.76 -12.38 -4.63
CA PRO A 145 10.92 -11.92 -3.86
C PRO A 145 11.99 -11.24 -4.72
N LEU A 146 12.19 -11.69 -5.96
CA LEU A 146 13.20 -11.12 -6.85
C LEU A 146 12.76 -9.73 -7.34
N SER A 147 11.48 -9.57 -7.66
CA SER A 147 10.94 -8.25 -8.02
C SER A 147 11.05 -7.26 -6.85
N ALA A 148 10.77 -7.72 -5.63
CA ALA A 148 10.87 -6.96 -4.40
C ALA A 148 12.32 -6.53 -4.13
N LEU A 149 13.27 -7.47 -4.20
CA LEU A 149 14.70 -7.20 -4.01
C LEU A 149 15.23 -6.21 -5.04
N LYS A 150 14.84 -6.38 -6.30
CA LYS A 150 15.21 -5.46 -7.39
C LYS A 150 14.64 -4.06 -7.19
N TRP A 151 13.42 -3.94 -6.67
CA TRP A 151 12.84 -2.64 -6.35
C TRP A 151 13.63 -1.94 -5.24
N LEU A 152 13.94 -2.64 -4.15
CA LEU A 152 14.68 -2.07 -3.03
C LEU A 152 16.09 -1.65 -3.42
N SER A 153 16.82 -2.47 -4.16
CA SER A 153 18.20 -2.14 -4.54
C SER A 153 18.30 -0.84 -5.34
N GLN A 154 17.25 -0.46 -6.07
CA GLN A 154 17.23 0.76 -6.87
C GLN A 154 16.62 1.97 -6.15
N ASN A 155 15.75 1.74 -5.16
CA ASN A 155 14.93 2.80 -4.57
C ASN A 155 15.21 3.08 -3.09
N MET A 156 15.92 2.21 -2.38
CA MET A 156 16.06 2.30 -0.93
C MET A 156 16.65 3.63 -0.45
N GLU A 157 17.53 4.26 -1.22
CA GLU A 157 18.17 5.52 -0.82
C GLU A 157 17.16 6.67 -0.64
N TRP A 158 16.22 6.82 -1.56
CA TRP A 158 15.17 7.84 -1.46
C TRP A 158 13.96 7.33 -0.68
N ALA A 159 13.62 6.04 -0.84
CA ALA A 159 12.43 5.45 -0.23
C ALA A 159 12.60 5.34 1.29
N GLY A 160 13.80 5.02 1.78
CA GLY A 160 14.13 5.06 3.20
C GLY A 160 13.92 6.45 3.78
N LYS A 161 14.39 7.51 3.10
CA LYS A 161 14.17 8.91 3.51
C LYS A 161 12.68 9.27 3.53
N ALA A 162 11.90 8.78 2.56
CA ALA A 162 10.48 9.09 2.44
C ALA A 162 9.60 8.36 3.47
N TRP A 163 9.94 7.12 3.82
CA TRP A 163 9.05 6.22 4.56
C TRP A 163 9.53 5.85 5.97
N LEU A 164 10.85 5.86 6.26
CA LEU A 164 11.38 5.52 7.58
C LEU A 164 11.54 6.74 8.50
N VAL A 165 11.81 7.91 7.94
CA VAL A 165 12.08 9.11 8.74
C VAL A 165 10.73 9.61 9.27
N SER A 166 10.53 9.50 10.58
CA SER A 166 9.31 9.89 11.31
C SER A 166 9.01 11.37 11.20
#